data_AF-A0A935CH32-F1
#
_entry.id   AF-A0A935CH32-F1
#
_cell.length_a   1.000
_cell.length_b   1.000
_cell.length_c   1.000
_cell.angle_alpha   90.00
_cell.angle_beta   90.00
_cell.angle_gamma   90.00
#
_symmetry.space_group_name_H-M   'P 1'
#
loop_
_entity.id
_entity.type
_entity.pdbx_description
1 polymer ?
#
loop_
_entity_poly.entity_id
_entity_poly.type
_entity_poly.pdbx_seq_one_letter_code
_entity_poly.pdbx_strand_id
1 'polypeptide(L)'
;MIKPEKMPNALYALQSVLIKAREMAYQSASARDLGGILDYAEMLPRFIASEEDETDKFREYLAEIADGYKCAFVLQRFDEPAPPKW
;
A
#
# COMPACT_ATOMS: atom_id res chain seq x y z
N MET A 1 13.79 5.25 -2.54
CA MET A 1 13.54 6.18 -1.45
C MET A 1 12.25 6.90 -1.76
N ILE A 2 11.36 6.97 -0.78
CA ILE A 2 10.19 7.84 -0.87
C ILE A 2 10.61 9.24 -0.42
N LYS A 3 10.10 10.28 -1.09
CA LYS A 3 10.28 11.67 -0.68
C LYS A 3 10.00 11.83 0.84
N PRO A 4 10.87 12.50 1.61
CA PRO A 4 10.75 12.54 3.07
C PRO A 4 9.37 12.97 3.58
N GLU A 5 8.75 13.94 2.91
CA GLU A 5 7.41 14.44 3.22
C GLU A 5 6.28 13.42 2.98
N LYS A 6 6.51 12.42 2.12
CA LYS A 6 5.57 11.33 1.83
C LYS A 6 5.87 10.07 2.65
N MET A 7 6.99 9.99 3.37
CA MET A 7 7.37 8.79 4.12
C MET A 7 6.30 8.32 5.12
N PRO A 8 5.69 9.20 5.94
CA PRO A 8 4.60 8.77 6.82
C PRO A 8 3.41 8.19 6.03
N ASN A 9 2.99 8.87 4.96
CA ASN A 9 1.90 8.41 4.08
C ASN A 9 2.20 7.04 3.44
N ALA A 10 3.46 6.78 3.06
CA ALA A 10 3.88 5.49 2.52
C ALA A 10 3.70 4.35 3.54
N LEU A 11 4.08 4.58 4.80
CA LEU A 11 3.90 3.59 5.86
C LEU A 11 2.41 3.33 6.16
N TYR A 12 1.57 4.38 6.19
CA TYR A 12 0.13 4.23 6.37
C TYR A 12 -0.56 3.55 5.17
N ALA A 13 -0.08 3.79 3.94
CA ALA A 13 -0.57 3.09 2.76
C ALA A 13 -0.23 1.59 2.83
N LEU A 14 1.01 1.24 3.18
CA LEU A 14 1.41 -0.15 3.42
C LEU A 14 0.56 -0.81 4.53
N GLN A 15 0.37 -0.12 5.66
CA GLN A 15 -0.51 -0.60 6.72
C GLN A 15 -1.94 -0.85 6.20
N SER A 16 -2.44 0.02 5.32
CA SER A 16 -3.78 -0.11 4.73
C SER A 16 -3.90 -1.34 3.82
N VAL A 17 -2.84 -1.71 3.09
CA VAL A 17 -2.79 -2.97 2.34
C VAL A 17 -2.92 -4.17 3.28
N LEU A 18 -2.17 -4.18 4.39
CA LEU A 18 -2.24 -5.25 5.39
C LEU A 18 -3.61 -5.34 6.06
N ILE A 19 -4.24 -4.19 6.35
CA ILE A 19 -5.62 -4.13 6.86
C ILE A 19 -6.59 -4.73 5.84
N LYS A 20 -6.43 -4.43 4.55
CA LYS A 20 -7.26 -5.01 3.49
C LYS A 20 -7.10 -6.52 3.39
N ALA A 21 -5.85 -7.01 3.44
CA ALA A 21 -5.57 -8.45 3.43
C ALA A 21 -6.26 -9.16 4.62
N ARG A 22 -6.21 -8.56 5.82
CA ARG A 22 -6.92 -9.08 6.99
C ARG A 22 -8.44 -9.06 6.83
N GLU A 23 -9.01 -7.99 6.27
CA GLU A 23 -10.44 -7.92 5.96
C GLU A 23 -10.86 -9.05 5.00
N MET A 24 -10.10 -9.26 3.92
CA MET A 24 -10.33 -10.34 2.95
C MET A 24 -10.33 -11.72 3.63
N ALA A 25 -9.44 -11.94 4.59
CA ALA A 25 -9.38 -13.20 5.33
C ALA A 25 -10.66 -13.43 6.15
N TYR A 26 -11.18 -12.39 6.83
CA TYR A 26 -12.47 -12.49 7.53
C TYR A 26 -13.66 -12.71 6.59
N GLN A 27 -13.57 -12.22 5.36
CA GLN A 27 -14.58 -12.41 4.31
C GLN A 27 -14.44 -13.75 3.56
N SER A 28 -13.60 -14.67 4.04
CA SER A 28 -13.38 -15.98 3.43
C SER A 28 -12.87 -15.90 1.98
N ALA A 29 -12.06 -14.89 1.66
CA ALA A 29 -11.36 -14.81 0.38
C ALA A 29 -10.46 -16.05 0.17
N SER A 30 -10.21 -16.41 -1.08
CA SER A 30 -9.38 -17.57 -1.38
C SER A 30 -7.94 -17.35 -0.90
N ALA A 31 -7.24 -18.44 -0.56
CA ALA A 31 -5.82 -18.37 -0.22
C ALA A 31 -4.98 -17.76 -1.35
N ARG A 32 -5.41 -17.93 -2.61
CA ARG A 32 -4.77 -17.32 -3.78
C ARG A 32 -4.92 -15.81 -3.79
N ASP A 33 -6.11 -15.29 -3.51
CA ASP A 33 -6.36 -13.84 -3.49
C ASP A 33 -5.63 -13.17 -2.32
N LEU A 34 -5.61 -13.83 -1.17
CA LEU A 34 -4.83 -13.42 0.00
C LEU A 34 -3.33 -13.40 -0.26
N GLY A 35 -2.80 -14.45 -0.90
CA GLY A 35 -1.39 -14.51 -1.30
C GLY A 35 -1.04 -13.34 -2.23
N GLY A 36 -1.88 -13.09 -3.24
CA GLY A 36 -1.63 -12.01 -4.20
C GLY A 36 -1.53 -10.63 -3.53
N ILE A 37 -2.45 -10.26 -2.63
CA ILE A 37 -2.38 -8.95 -1.96
C ILE A 37 -1.17 -8.85 -1.01
N LEU A 38 -0.74 -9.97 -0.43
CA LEU A 38 0.45 -10.02 0.43
C LEU A 38 1.74 -9.90 -0.39
N ASP A 39 1.81 -10.48 -1.59
CA ASP A 39 2.96 -10.29 -2.50
C ASP A 39 3.17 -8.80 -2.82
N TYR A 40 2.07 -8.06 -3.06
CA TYR A 40 2.11 -6.61 -3.22
C TYR A 40 2.63 -5.91 -1.94
N ALA A 41 2.17 -6.36 -0.76
CA ALA A 41 2.61 -5.80 0.52
C ALA A 41 4.11 -6.03 0.77
N GLU A 42 4.67 -7.16 0.33
CA GLU A 42 6.09 -7.48 0.41
C GLU A 42 6.96 -6.61 -0.51
N MET A 43 6.41 -6.19 -1.66
CA MET A 43 7.12 -5.36 -2.63
C MET A 43 7.23 -3.89 -2.20
N LEU A 44 6.23 -3.35 -1.51
CA LEU A 44 6.17 -1.94 -1.09
C LEU A 44 7.41 -1.47 -0.28
N PRO A 45 7.92 -2.23 0.72
CA PRO A 45 9.15 -1.89 1.45
C PRO A 45 10.38 -1.67 0.56
N ARG A 46 10.48 -2.32 -0.60
CA ARG A 46 11.64 -2.17 -1.49
C ARG A 46 11.76 -0.75 -2.04
N PHE A 47 10.64 -0.11 -2.39
CA PHE A 47 10.64 1.29 -2.85
C PHE A 47 11.00 2.26 -1.73
N ILE A 48 10.52 1.96 -0.50
CA ILE A 48 10.86 2.72 0.72
C ILE A 48 12.36 2.68 0.97
N ALA A 49 12.96 1.49 0.91
CA ALA A 49 14.37 1.26 1.20
C ALA A 49 15.33 1.61 0.05
N SER A 50 14.83 1.82 -1.17
CA SER A 50 15.67 2.21 -2.32
C SER A 50 16.44 3.50 -2.03
N GLU A 51 17.60 3.70 -2.66
CA GLU A 51 18.37 4.95 -2.57
C GLU A 51 17.90 6.01 -3.58
N GLU A 52 17.24 5.59 -4.67
CA GLU A 52 16.73 6.47 -5.74
C GLU A 52 15.32 6.98 -5.42
N ASP A 53 14.88 8.13 -5.94
CA ASP A 53 13.49 8.55 -5.76
C ASP A 53 12.53 7.59 -6.49
N GLU A 54 11.74 6.85 -5.70
CA GLU A 54 10.78 5.85 -6.16
C GLU A 54 9.34 6.26 -5.83
N THR A 55 9.11 7.53 -5.49
CA THR A 55 7.81 8.02 -5.01
C THR A 55 6.69 7.78 -6.01
N ASP A 56 6.93 8.05 -7.29
CA ASP A 56 5.93 7.87 -8.34
C ASP A 56 5.67 6.39 -8.63
N LYS A 57 6.72 5.54 -8.68
CA LYS A 57 6.55 4.09 -8.84
C LYS A 57 5.80 3.47 -7.67
N PHE A 58 6.08 3.92 -6.44
CA PHE A 58 5.33 3.48 -5.26
C PHE A 58 3.84 3.85 -5.39
N ARG A 59 3.54 5.07 -5.84
CA ARG A 59 2.16 5.52 -6.07
C ARG A 59 1.45 4.69 -7.14
N GLU A 60 2.12 4.45 -8.27
CA GLU A 60 1.60 3.60 -9.35
C GLU A 60 1.30 2.19 -8.85
N TYR A 61 2.20 1.61 -8.08
CA TYR A 61 2.03 0.29 -7.49
C TYR A 61 0.83 0.24 -6.52
N LEU A 62 0.63 1.28 -5.71
CA LEU A 62 -0.57 1.40 -4.87
C LEU A 62 -1.87 1.55 -5.70
N ALA A 63 -1.81 2.20 -6.87
CA ALA A 63 -2.94 2.33 -7.76
C ALA A 63 -3.35 0.97 -8.36
N GLU A 64 -2.39 0.13 -8.73
CA GLU A 64 -2.62 -1.25 -9.18
C GLU A 64 -3.31 -2.09 -8.09
N ILE A 65 -2.81 -2.01 -6.85
CA ILE A 65 -3.42 -2.68 -5.69
C ILE A 65 -4.86 -2.18 -5.49
N ALA A 66 -5.06 -0.86 -5.51
CA ALA A 66 -6.34 -0.23 -5.30
C ALA A 66 -7.40 -0.69 -6.31
N ASP A 67 -7.03 -0.81 -7.58
CA ASP A 67 -7.95 -1.31 -8.62
C ASP A 67 -8.15 -2.82 -8.56
N GLY A 68 -7.07 -3.60 -8.40
CA GLY A 68 -7.12 -5.06 -8.38
C GLY A 68 -7.93 -5.63 -7.21
N TYR A 69 -7.83 -5.02 -6.03
CA TYR A 69 -8.49 -5.48 -4.80
C TYR A 69 -9.65 -4.59 -4.35
N LYS A 70 -10.07 -3.63 -5.18
CA LYS A 70 -11.16 -2.68 -4.92
C LYS A 70 -11.01 -1.99 -3.56
N CYS A 71 -9.81 -1.48 -3.30
CA CYS A 71 -9.42 -0.84 -2.03
C CYS A 71 -8.84 0.56 -2.26
N ALA A 72 -9.62 1.45 -2.88
CA ALA A 72 -9.22 2.82 -3.21
C ALA A 72 -8.61 3.61 -2.04
N PHE A 73 -8.99 3.29 -0.80
CA PHE A 73 -8.46 3.92 0.40
C PHE A 73 -6.94 3.75 0.54
N VAL A 74 -6.34 2.67 0.02
CA VAL A 74 -4.88 2.45 0.06
C VAL A 74 -4.13 3.57 -0.66
N LEU A 75 -4.54 3.88 -1.90
CA LEU A 75 -3.96 4.97 -2.68
C LEU A 75 -4.28 6.33 -2.05
N GLN A 76 -5.52 6.52 -1.56
CA GLN A 76 -5.91 7.77 -0.90
C GLN A 76 -5.03 8.09 0.30
N ARG A 77 -4.68 7.10 1.13
CA ARG A 77 -3.75 7.28 2.26
C ARG A 77 -2.38 7.79 1.82
N PHE A 78 -1.92 7.32 0.66
CA PHE A 78 -0.69 7.83 0.10
C PHE A 78 -0.86 9.27 -0.40
N ASP A 79 -1.94 9.57 -1.12
CA ASP A 79 -2.18 10.88 -1.75
C ASP A 79 -2.59 11.99 -0.77
N GLU A 80 -3.01 11.65 0.44
CA GLU A 80 -3.33 12.63 1.49
C GLU A 80 -2.18 13.63 1.71
N PRO A 81 -2.49 14.92 1.95
CA PRO A 81 -1.48 15.97 2.16
C PRO A 81 -0.71 15.79 3.47
N ALA A 82 -1.27 15.05 4.43
CA ALA A 82 -0.62 14.67 5.68
C ALA A 82 -1.15 13.28 6.08
N PRO A 83 -0.34 12.46 6.79
CA PRO A 83 -0.82 11.19 7.32
C PRO A 83 -1.96 11.43 8.33
N PRO A 84 -2.87 10.45 8.51
CA PRO A 84 -3.94 10.60 9.48
C PRO A 84 -3.38 10.67 10.90
N LYS A 85 -3.88 11.62 11.70
CA LYS A 85 -3.56 11.77 13.12
C LYS A 85 -4.56 10.94 13.92
N TRP A 86 -4.10 9.85 14.52
CA TRP A 86 -4.93 8.98 15.36
C TRP A 86 -4.65 9.30 16.82
#